data_AF-A0A1Z4KKL4-F1
#
_entry.id   AF-A0A1Z4KKL4-F1
#
_cell.length_a   1.000
_cell.length_b   1.000
_cell.length_c   1.000
_cell.angle_alpha   90.00
_cell.angle_beta   90.00
_cell.angle_gamma   90.00
#
_symmetry.space_group_name_H-M   'P 1'
#
loop_
_entity.id
_entity.type
_entity.pdbx_description
1 polymer ?
#
loop_
_entity_poly.entity_id
_entity_poly.type
_entity_poly.pdbx_seq_one_letter_code
_entity_poly.pdbx_strand_id
1 'polypeptide(L)' 'MFGLGWPEIAIIVVVAVVIFGPKKIPELGSALGKTLRGFKDELKTPSEDTNPEEEK' A
#
# COMPACT_ATOMS: atom_id res chain seq x y z
N MET A 1 23.98 -9.90 -21.37
CA MET A 1 24.82 -10.25 -20.20
C MET A 1 24.66 -9.20 -19.10
N PHE A 2 23.44 -8.96 -18.61
CA PHE A 2 23.18 -8.21 -17.38
C PHE A 2 21.71 -8.49 -17.02
N GLY A 3 21.48 -9.66 -16.43
CA GLY A 3 20.19 -9.96 -15.83
C GLY A 3 20.13 -9.17 -14.54
N LEU A 4 19.23 -8.20 -14.43
CA LEU A 4 18.88 -7.57 -13.16
C LEU A 4 18.34 -8.67 -12.25
N GLY A 5 19.23 -9.26 -11.47
CA GLY A 5 18.90 -10.31 -10.54
C GLY A 5 18.39 -9.72 -9.23
N TRP A 6 17.87 -10.61 -8.40
CA TRP A 6 17.57 -10.31 -7.00
C TRP A 6 18.76 -9.66 -6.24
N PRO A 7 20.03 -10.03 -6.48
CA PRO A 7 21.18 -9.40 -5.81
C PRO A 7 21.34 -7.90 -6.12
N GLU A 8 21.20 -7.50 -7.38
CA GLU A 8 21.33 -6.10 -7.80
C GLU A 8 20.21 -5.22 -7.21
N ILE A 9 18.98 -5.73 -7.21
CA ILE A 9 17.84 -5.05 -6.56
C ILE A 9 18.11 -4.87 -5.06
N ALA A 10 18.63 -5.91 -4.40
CA ALA A 10 18.94 -5.83 -2.97
C ALA A 10 19.99 -4.74 -2.66
N ILE A 11 21.04 -4.62 -3.48
CA ILE A 11 22.05 -3.55 -3.33
C ILE A 11 21.41 -2.16 -3.46
N ILE A 12 20.56 -1.96 -4.47
CA ILE A 12 19.88 -0.67 -4.67
C ILE A 12 18.99 -0.33 -3.46
N VAL A 13 18.24 -1.32 -2.94
CA VAL A 13 17.41 -1.14 -1.75
C VAL A 13 18.25 -0.80 -0.53
N VAL A 14 19.39 -1.45 -0.33
CA VAL A 14 20.30 -1.12 0.78
C VAL A 14 20.79 0.32 0.69
N VAL A 15 21.24 0.77 -0.48
CA VAL A 15 21.69 2.17 -0.67
C VAL A 15 20.54 3.15 -0.42
N ALA A 16 19.34 2.86 -0.94
CA ALA A 16 18.17 3.69 -0.69
C ALA A 16 17.82 3.76 0.81
N VAL A 17 17.91 2.64 1.53
CA VAL A 17 17.68 2.56 2.97
C VAL A 17 18.75 3.33 3.76
N VAL A 18 19.99 3.40 3.30
CA VAL A 18 21.03 4.22 3.94
C VAL A 18 20.73 5.71 3.77
N ILE A 19 20.27 6.14 2.59
CA ILE A 19 19.95 7.55 2.30
C ILE A 19 18.67 7.98 3.04
N PHE A 20 17.59 7.21 2.92
CA PHE A 20 16.30 7.54 3.49
C PHE A 20 16.16 7.10 4.96
N GLY A 21 16.94 6.12 5.39
CA GLY A 21 16.84 5.49 6.71
C GLY A 21 15.82 4.34 6.77
N PRO A 22 16.10 3.26 7.52
CA PRO A 22 15.21 2.09 7.59
C PRO A 22 13.86 2.39 8.25
N LYS A 23 13.76 3.47 9.03
CA LYS A 23 12.50 3.92 9.64
C LYS A 23 11.56 4.62 8.66
N LYS A 24 12.08 5.22 7.57
CA LYS A 24 11.24 5.93 6.59
C LYS A 24 10.43 5.00 5.71
N ILE A 25 10.94 3.80 5.39
CA ILE A 25 10.20 2.80 4.63
C ILE A 25 8.88 2.38 5.30
N PRO A 26 8.86 1.93 6.58
CA PRO A 26 7.62 1.57 7.26
C PRO A 26 6.73 2.78 7.60
N GLU A 27 7.32 3.96 7.82
CA GLU A 27 6.57 5.21 8.04
C GLU A 27 5.77 5.60 6.79
N LEU A 28 6.43 5.60 5.62
CA LEU A 28 5.78 5.82 4.32
C LEU A 28 4.75 4.72 4.02
N GLY A 29 5.09 3.45 4.25
CA GLY A 29 4.15 2.33 4.06
C GLY A 29 2.93 2.42 4.95
N SER A 30 3.08 2.86 6.20
CA SER A 30 1.96 3.06 7.14
C SER A 30 1.07 4.22 6.73
N ALA A 31 1.66 5.33 6.26
CA ALA A 31 0.91 6.48 5.76
C ALA A 31 0.11 6.13 4.51
N LEU A 32 0.76 5.47 3.54
CA LEU A 32 0.13 4.98 2.31
C LEU A 32 -0.93 3.90 2.61
N GLY A 33 -0.67 3.01 3.57
CA GLY A 33 -1.62 1.98 3.96
C GLY A 33 -2.90 2.55 4.56
N LYS A 34 -2.78 3.61 5.38
CA LYS A 34 -3.94 4.32 5.94
C LYS A 34 -4.75 5.03 4.87
N THR A 35 -4.10 5.70 3.92
CA THR A 35 -4.81 6.33 2.80
C THR A 35 -5.48 5.29 1.93
N LEU A 36 -4.76 4.26 1.46
CA LEU A 36 -5.34 3.17 0.66
C LEU A 36 -6.49 2.46 1.38
N ARG A 37 -6.42 2.33 2.71
CA ARG A 37 -7.51 1.76 3.50
C ARG A 37 -8.76 2.65 3.46
N GLY A 38 -8.61 3.95 3.68
CA GLY A 38 -9.72 4.92 3.55
C GLY A 38 -10.32 4.92 2.14
N PHE A 39 -9.47 4.97 1.10
CA PHE A 39 -9.92 4.85 -0.29
C PHE A 39 -10.70 3.56 -0.54
N LYS A 40 -10.23 2.42 0.01
CA LYS A 40 -10.93 1.14 -0.15
C LYS A 40 -12.27 1.11 0.58
N ASP A 41 -12.34 1.69 1.77
CA ASP A 41 -13.56 1.72 2.57
C ASP A 41 -14.62 2.63 1.92
N GLU A 42 -14.24 3.77 1.34
CA GLU A 42 -15.13 4.61 0.51
C GLU A 42 -15.55 3.92 -0.80
N LEU A 43 -14.63 3.22 -1.47
CA LEU A 43 -14.95 2.46 -2.69
C LEU A 43 -15.81 1.21 -2.43
N LYS A 44 -15.90 0.74 -1.18
CA LYS A 44 -16.81 -0.35 -0.78
C LYS A 44 -18.22 0.16 -0.46
N THR A 45 -18.38 1.46 -0.17
CA THR A 45 -19.67 2.11 0.11
C THR A 45 -20.63 2.37 -1.08
N PRO A 46 -20.33 2.09 -2.37
CA PRO A 46 -21.31 2.22 -3.47
C PRO A 46 -22.21 1.00 -3.71
N SER A 47 -22.28 0.00 -2.82
CA SER A 47 -23.02 -1.25 -3.12
C SER A 47 -23.81 -1.84 -1.96
N GLU A 48 -23.94 -1.14 -0.82
CA GLU A 48 -24.75 -1.62 0.33
C GLU A 48 -26.06 -0.82 0.54
N ASP A 49 -26.50 -0.02 -0.44
CA ASP A 49 -27.84 0.60 -0.49
C ASP A 49 -28.84 -0.16 -1.39
N THR A 50 -28.68 -1.49 -1.51
CA THR A 50 -29.72 -2.38 -2.05
C THR A 50 -30.11 -3.40 -1.00
N ASN A 51 -30.73 -2.94 0.08
CA ASN A 51 -31.65 -3.79 0.84
C ASN A 51 -33.05 -3.17 0.78
N PRO A 52 -33.93 -3.62 -0.14
CA PRO A 52 -35.34 -3.42 0.05
C PRO A 52 -35.78 -4.37 1.17
N GLU A 53 -35.55 -3.96 2.42
CA GLU A 53 -36.37 -4.43 3.54
C GLU A 53 -37.75 -3.78 3.35
N GLU A 54 -38.59 -4.47 2.58
CA GLU A 54 -40.03 -4.29 2.61
C GLU A 54 -40.50 -4.56 4.05
N GLU A 55 -40.83 -3.45 4.69
CA GLU A 55 -41.66 -3.32 5.88
C GLU A 55 -43.00 -4.05 5.70
N LYS A 56 -43.57 -4.48 6.84
CA LYS A 56 -44.79 -5.27 7.02
C LYS A 56 -46.01 -4.89 6.17
#